data_AF-A0A940B0V8-F1
#
_entry.id   AF-A0A940B0V8-F1
#
_cell.length_a   1.000
_cell.length_b   1.000
_cell.length_c   1.000
_cell.angle_alpha   90.00
_cell.angle_beta   90.00
_cell.angle_gamma   90.00
#
_symmetry.space_group_name_H-M   'P 1'
#
loop_
_entity.id
_entity.type
_entity.pdbx_description
1 polymer ?
#
loop_
_entity_poly.entity_id
_entity_poly.type
_entity_poly.pdbx_seq_one_letter_code
_entity_poly.pdbx_strand_id
1 'polypeptide(L)'
;MKKVVSLILEFFLFFLISLVFLAFVYMLNESCSLLCAGQNTKIFLLQPFLKGLVEIAPFAGILALLLSFQFLVRHHWHNVVSLLCMVGLSALVFAVIIPVDFGLKMNMYDLSNDRNAVLQDLHKDVIQTPGYFRTAETGVYYYTAIDHTYTASGVYQPLYQQEMRIFETFKHSSLNFNQEETKTDLLIKNELAMPFYLSLPINALKQMSDYFYQVYNRGWLPYLCLASIALALFALWGISFVSSWPLLSVFLMILSFVGVLAANYFALCTQLMMPAKMFMSEWLSADSVNLIFPVILNFLLLLVGSVIGLIAHLLRKKRNFGAEL
;
A
#
# COMPACT_ATOMS: atom_id res chain seq x y z
N MET A 1 0.31 -34.77 8.13
CA MET A 1 1.59 -34.03 8.17
C MET A 1 2.06 -33.58 6.79
N LYS A 2 2.26 -34.46 5.79
CA LYS A 2 2.72 -34.07 4.43
C LYS A 2 1.94 -32.90 3.80
N LYS A 3 0.60 -32.89 3.90
CA LYS A 3 -0.27 -31.82 3.39
C LYS A 3 -0.03 -30.45 4.04
N VAL A 4 0.18 -30.43 5.37
CA VAL A 4 0.42 -29.20 6.13
C VAL A 4 1.78 -28.61 5.79
N VAL A 5 2.80 -29.47 5.68
CA VAL A 5 4.14 -29.05 5.25
C VAL A 5 4.11 -28.48 3.82
N SER A 6 3.36 -29.09 2.91
CA SER A 6 3.14 -28.55 1.55
C SER A 6 2.57 -27.14 1.60
N LEU A 7 1.50 -26.94 2.39
CA LEU A 7 0.84 -25.64 2.53
C LEU A 7 1.78 -24.55 3.07
N ILE A 8 2.60 -24.88 4.07
CA ILE A 8 3.59 -23.94 4.62
C ILE A 8 4.62 -23.58 3.55
N LEU A 9 5.15 -24.57 2.84
CA LEU A 9 6.17 -24.36 1.80
C LEU A 9 5.62 -23.52 0.64
N GLU A 10 4.39 -23.80 0.22
CA GLU A 10 3.70 -23.04 -0.82
C GLU A 10 3.39 -21.61 -0.39
N PHE A 11 3.01 -21.37 0.87
CA PHE A 11 2.86 -20.02 1.39
C PHE A 11 4.15 -19.21 1.23
N PHE A 12 5.31 -19.78 1.62
CA PHE A 12 6.60 -19.09 1.45
C PHE A 12 6.97 -18.91 -0.02
N LEU A 13 6.62 -19.88 -0.88
CA LEU A 13 6.80 -19.74 -2.33
C LEU A 13 5.95 -18.60 -2.90
N PHE A 14 4.65 -18.55 -2.55
CA PHE A 14 3.74 -17.48 -2.96
C PHE A 14 4.18 -16.12 -2.43
N PHE A 15 4.67 -16.07 -1.20
CA PHE A 15 5.24 -14.86 -0.61
C PHE A 15 6.46 -14.38 -1.39
N LEU A 16 7.43 -15.25 -1.65
CA LEU A 16 8.64 -14.91 -2.40
C LEU A 16 8.32 -14.42 -3.82
N ILE A 17 7.45 -15.13 -4.54
CA ILE A 17 7.05 -14.76 -5.90
C ILE A 17 6.32 -13.42 -5.89
N SER A 18 5.36 -13.24 -4.98
CA SER A 18 4.58 -11.99 -4.85
C SER A 18 5.49 -10.81 -4.50
N LEU A 19 6.45 -11.03 -3.59
CA LEU A 19 7.41 -10.02 -3.15
C LEU A 19 8.30 -9.56 -4.31
N VAL A 20 8.92 -10.50 -5.02
CA VAL A 20 9.78 -10.17 -6.17
C VAL A 20 8.97 -9.48 -7.26
N PHE A 21 7.78 -10.00 -7.60
CA PHE A 21 6.92 -9.42 -8.62
C PHE A 21 6.48 -7.99 -8.29
N LEU A 22 5.95 -7.76 -7.08
CA LEU A 22 5.51 -6.43 -6.65
C LEU A 22 6.69 -5.45 -6.52
N ALA A 23 7.90 -5.92 -6.17
CA ALA A 23 9.08 -5.07 -6.08
C ALA A 23 9.55 -4.63 -7.47
N PHE A 24 9.44 -5.51 -8.47
CA PHE A 24 9.63 -5.14 -9.87
C PHE A 24 8.60 -4.11 -10.34
N VAL A 25 7.31 -4.29 -9.99
CA VAL A 25 6.27 -3.31 -10.33
C VAL A 25 6.55 -1.95 -9.68
N TYR A 26 6.99 -1.94 -8.42
CA TYR A 26 7.40 -0.73 -7.72
C TYR A 26 8.59 -0.03 -8.41
N MET A 27 9.63 -0.80 -8.76
CA MET A 27 10.80 -0.29 -9.48
C MET A 27 10.41 0.30 -10.85
N LEU A 28 9.51 -0.36 -11.59
CA LEU A 28 9.02 0.14 -12.87
C LEU A 28 8.25 1.44 -12.70
N ASN A 29 7.40 1.55 -11.67
CA ASN A 29 6.67 2.78 -11.38
C ASN A 29 7.62 3.96 -11.06
N GLU A 30 8.64 3.74 -10.22
CA GLU A 30 9.66 4.76 -9.97
C GLU A 30 10.47 5.07 -11.23
N SER A 31 10.80 4.08 -12.05
CA SER A 31 11.52 4.29 -13.32
C SER A 31 10.69 5.12 -14.31
N CYS A 32 9.38 4.87 -14.42
CA CYS A 32 8.47 5.70 -15.20
C CYS A 32 8.43 7.14 -14.67
N SER A 33 8.39 7.32 -13.35
CA SER A 33 8.44 8.65 -12.74
C SER A 33 9.74 9.39 -13.06
N LEU A 34 10.89 8.70 -13.06
CA LEU A 34 12.19 9.28 -13.41
C LEU A 34 12.29 9.61 -14.90
N LEU A 35 11.76 8.75 -15.78
CA LEU A 35 11.65 9.02 -17.23
C LEU A 35 10.82 10.27 -17.50
N CYS A 36 9.66 10.39 -16.86
CA CYS A 36 8.81 11.56 -17.00
C CYS A 36 9.44 12.82 -16.41
N ALA A 37 10.35 12.68 -15.44
CA ALA A 37 11.19 13.78 -14.94
C ALA A 37 12.38 14.11 -15.86
N GLY A 38 12.43 13.55 -17.08
CA GLY A 38 13.49 13.82 -18.05
C GLY A 38 14.82 13.12 -17.76
N GLN A 39 14.86 12.22 -16.77
CA GLN A 39 16.08 11.50 -16.42
C GLN A 39 16.24 10.25 -17.29
N ASN A 40 17.50 9.97 -17.65
CA ASN A 40 17.83 8.77 -18.40
C ASN A 40 17.72 7.54 -17.46
N THR A 41 16.86 6.59 -17.78
CA THR A 41 16.64 5.42 -16.92
C THR A 41 17.32 4.18 -17.47
N LYS A 42 17.93 3.41 -16.56
CA LYS A 42 18.39 2.05 -16.85
C LYS A 42 17.19 1.10 -16.73
N ILE A 43 17.20 0.01 -17.49
CA ILE A 43 16.17 -1.03 -17.45
C ILE A 43 16.02 -1.62 -16.03
N PHE A 44 17.10 -1.63 -15.24
CA PHE A 44 17.09 -2.11 -13.86
C PHE A 44 17.75 -1.11 -12.91
N LEU A 45 17.02 -0.73 -11.86
CA LEU A 45 17.48 0.15 -10.79
C LEU A 45 17.47 -0.61 -9.46
N LEU A 46 18.66 -1.04 -9.01
CA LEU A 46 18.80 -1.85 -7.80
C LEU A 46 18.26 -1.16 -6.54
N GLN A 47 18.50 0.14 -6.39
CA GLN A 47 18.04 0.88 -5.21
C GLN A 47 16.51 0.94 -5.08
N PRO A 48 15.74 1.39 -6.11
CA PRO A 48 14.28 1.29 -6.11
C PRO A 48 13.76 -0.14 -5.94
N PHE A 49 14.45 -1.15 -6.48
CA PHE A 49 14.07 -2.54 -6.28
C PHE A 49 14.20 -2.98 -4.82
N LEU A 50 15.35 -2.72 -4.17
CA LEU A 50 15.57 -3.04 -2.75
C LEU A 50 14.61 -2.27 -1.83
N LYS A 51 14.36 -0.99 -2.14
CA LYS A 51 13.36 -0.18 -1.44
C LYS A 51 11.96 -0.77 -1.62
N GLY A 52 11.65 -1.18 -2.84
CA GLY A 52 10.43 -1.90 -3.19
C GLY A 52 10.23 -3.10 -2.28
N LEU A 53 11.22 -4.01 -2.17
CA LEU A 53 11.12 -5.22 -1.33
C LEU A 53 10.68 -4.95 0.11
N VAL A 54 11.07 -3.81 0.70
CA VAL A 54 10.59 -3.42 2.03
C VAL A 54 9.16 -2.88 1.91
N GLU A 55 8.96 -1.79 1.15
CA GLU A 55 7.66 -1.10 1.10
C GLU A 55 6.45 -1.97 0.69
N ILE A 56 6.67 -3.03 -0.11
CA ILE A 56 5.62 -3.92 -0.60
C ILE A 56 5.51 -5.26 0.16
N ALA A 57 6.42 -5.57 1.10
CA ALA A 57 6.41 -6.84 1.83
C ALA A 57 5.08 -7.11 2.58
N PRO A 58 4.43 -6.13 3.23
CA PRO A 58 3.11 -6.32 3.83
C PRO A 58 2.06 -6.79 2.82
N PHE A 59 2.02 -6.17 1.65
CA PHE A 59 1.07 -6.51 0.60
C PHE A 59 1.36 -7.88 -0.02
N ALA A 60 2.64 -8.23 -0.19
CA ALA A 60 3.04 -9.56 -0.64
C ALA A 60 2.61 -10.64 0.37
N GLY A 61 2.71 -10.38 1.68
CA GLY A 61 2.25 -11.26 2.75
C GLY A 61 0.74 -11.51 2.68
N ILE A 62 -0.05 -10.45 2.55
CA ILE A 62 -1.52 -10.55 2.45
C ILE A 62 -1.92 -11.26 1.14
N LEU A 63 -1.24 -10.99 0.02
CA LEU A 63 -1.47 -11.67 -1.25
C LEU A 63 -1.13 -13.17 -1.17
N ALA A 64 -0.04 -13.53 -0.49
CA ALA A 64 0.34 -14.92 -0.27
C ALA A 64 -0.70 -15.69 0.55
N LEU A 65 -1.34 -15.05 1.53
CA LEU A 65 -2.48 -15.64 2.26
C LEU A 65 -3.65 -15.95 1.32
N LEU A 66 -4.01 -15.01 0.44
CA LEU A 66 -5.09 -15.23 -0.54
C LEU A 66 -4.78 -16.42 -1.45
N LEU A 67 -3.56 -16.49 -1.99
CA LEU A 67 -3.12 -17.60 -2.85
C LEU A 67 -3.12 -18.94 -2.10
N SER A 68 -2.73 -18.93 -0.83
CA SER A 68 -2.75 -20.12 0.04
C SER A 68 -4.19 -20.59 0.32
N PHE A 69 -5.13 -19.68 0.52
CA PHE A 69 -6.55 -20.00 0.63
C PHE A 69 -7.10 -20.62 -0.67
N GLN A 70 -6.73 -20.08 -1.83
CA GLN A 70 -7.12 -20.65 -3.13
C GLN A 70 -6.52 -22.05 -3.35
N PHE A 71 -5.28 -22.25 -2.91
CA PHE A 71 -4.62 -23.56 -2.96
C PHE A 71 -5.40 -24.62 -2.17
N LEU A 72 -5.88 -24.27 -0.96
CA LEU A 72 -6.70 -25.17 -0.14
C LEU A 72 -8.02 -25.56 -0.82
N VAL A 73 -8.66 -24.62 -1.51
CA VAL A 73 -9.88 -24.89 -2.28
C VAL A 73 -9.59 -25.81 -3.46
N ARG A 74 -8.53 -25.55 -4.23
CA ARG A 74 -8.14 -26.38 -5.38
C ARG A 74 -7.90 -27.84 -4.98
N HIS A 75 -7.21 -28.07 -3.87
CA HIS A 75 -6.88 -29.42 -3.40
C HIS A 75 -7.93 -30.04 -2.47
N HIS A 76 -9.05 -29.34 -2.21
CA HIS A 76 -10.16 -29.81 -1.36
C HIS A 76 -9.70 -30.19 0.06
N TRP A 77 -8.74 -29.47 0.62
CA TRP A 77 -8.14 -29.79 1.93
C TRP A 77 -8.89 -29.10 3.08
N HIS A 78 -10.17 -29.43 3.25
CA HIS A 78 -11.06 -28.84 4.26
C HIS A 78 -10.90 -29.42 5.68
N ASN A 79 -9.67 -29.74 6.09
CA ASN A 79 -9.40 -30.34 7.39
C ASN A 79 -9.16 -29.28 8.46
N VAL A 80 -9.54 -29.56 9.71
CA VAL A 80 -9.29 -28.67 10.87
C VAL A 80 -7.82 -28.31 11.00
N VAL A 81 -6.91 -29.25 10.71
CA VAL A 81 -5.46 -29.01 10.75
C VAL A 81 -5.01 -27.99 9.70
N SER A 82 -5.60 -28.00 8.51
CA SER A 82 -5.31 -27.00 7.46
C SER A 82 -5.81 -25.61 7.87
N LEU A 83 -6.97 -25.55 8.52
CA LEU A 83 -7.51 -24.30 9.07
C LEU A 83 -6.60 -23.74 10.17
N LEU A 84 -6.18 -24.57 11.13
CA LEU A 84 -5.23 -24.13 12.17
C LEU A 84 -3.90 -23.68 11.58
N CYS A 85 -3.43 -24.33 10.51
CA CYS A 85 -2.23 -23.89 9.80
C CYS A 85 -2.43 -22.51 9.17
N MET A 86 -3.58 -22.25 8.54
CA MET A 86 -3.90 -20.91 8.01
C MET A 86 -4.02 -19.86 9.11
N VAL A 87 -4.55 -20.22 10.30
CA VAL A 87 -4.51 -19.36 11.50
C VAL A 87 -3.09 -18.99 11.87
N GLY A 88 -2.19 -19.97 11.92
CA GLY A 88 -0.77 -19.74 12.18
C GLY A 88 -0.10 -18.85 11.12
N LEU A 89 -0.38 -19.08 9.84
CA LEU A 89 0.20 -18.29 8.75
C LEU A 89 -0.33 -16.84 8.72
N SER A 90 -1.63 -16.63 8.97
CA SER A 90 -2.17 -15.27 9.11
C SER A 90 -1.58 -14.55 10.31
N ALA A 91 -1.44 -15.24 11.45
CA ALA A 91 -0.76 -14.69 12.62
C ALA A 91 0.70 -14.35 12.31
N LEU A 92 1.42 -15.18 11.55
CA LEU A 92 2.79 -14.90 11.10
C LEU A 92 2.85 -13.61 10.26
N VAL A 93 1.94 -13.43 9.30
CA VAL A 93 1.90 -12.21 8.47
C VAL A 93 1.66 -10.97 9.31
N PHE A 94 0.59 -10.97 10.12
CA PHE A 94 0.17 -9.77 10.84
C PHE A 94 0.96 -9.51 12.12
N ALA A 95 1.48 -10.52 12.82
CA ALA A 95 2.22 -10.33 14.06
C ALA A 95 3.74 -10.32 13.88
N VAL A 96 4.26 -10.82 12.74
CA VAL A 96 5.72 -10.90 12.51
C VAL A 96 6.14 -10.16 11.25
N ILE A 97 5.63 -10.53 10.07
CA ILE A 97 6.12 -9.98 8.79
C ILE A 97 5.85 -8.47 8.70
N ILE A 98 4.62 -8.02 8.96
CA ILE A 98 4.26 -6.60 8.87
C ILE A 98 5.00 -5.74 9.92
N PRO A 99 5.08 -6.13 11.21
CA PRO A 99 5.86 -5.37 12.19
C PRO A 99 7.36 -5.31 11.90
N VAL A 100 7.95 -6.43 11.45
CA VAL A 100 9.37 -6.46 11.06
C VAL A 100 9.61 -5.52 9.87
N ASP A 101 8.70 -5.50 8.89
CA ASP A 101 8.76 -4.56 7.78
C ASP A 101 8.71 -3.10 8.26
N PHE A 102 7.80 -2.75 9.17
CA PHE A 102 7.73 -1.40 9.72
C PHE A 102 9.00 -1.01 10.49
N GLY A 103 9.62 -1.93 11.22
CA GLY A 103 10.92 -1.70 11.86
C GLY A 103 12.04 -1.48 10.84
N LEU A 104 12.08 -2.25 9.76
CA LEU A 104 13.03 -2.08 8.67
C LEU A 104 12.80 -0.77 7.90
N LYS A 105 11.54 -0.39 7.70
CA LYS A 105 11.12 0.87 7.09
C LYS A 105 11.61 2.06 7.92
N MET A 106 11.45 2.02 9.25
CA MET A 106 11.95 3.06 10.16
C MET A 106 13.47 3.21 10.06
N ASN A 107 14.21 2.10 10.13
CA ASN A 107 15.67 2.10 9.96
C ASN A 107 16.08 2.61 8.58
N MET A 108 15.37 2.22 7.50
CA MET A 108 15.61 2.69 6.14
C MET A 108 15.34 4.20 5.98
N TYR A 109 14.33 4.77 6.64
CA TYR A 109 14.08 6.22 6.62
C TYR A 109 15.15 6.99 7.40
N ASP A 110 15.59 6.47 8.55
CA ASP A 110 16.67 7.09 9.33
C ASP A 110 18.00 7.02 8.57
N LEU A 111 18.34 5.86 7.97
CA LEU A 111 19.45 5.71 7.03
C LEU A 111 19.28 6.56 5.77
N SER A 112 18.05 6.84 5.35
CA SER A 112 17.80 7.71 4.21
C SER A 112 18.10 9.16 4.54
N ASN A 113 18.09 9.63 5.78
CA ASN A 113 18.53 11.00 6.08
C ASN A 113 20.03 11.16 5.86
N ASP A 114 20.84 10.19 6.30
CA ASP A 114 22.28 10.16 6.02
C ASP A 114 22.58 9.87 4.53
N ARG A 115 21.80 9.00 3.89
CA ARG A 115 21.93 8.72 2.45
C ARG A 115 21.36 9.83 1.57
N ASN A 116 20.40 10.62 2.05
CA ASN A 116 19.90 11.82 1.39
C ASN A 116 20.93 12.93 1.48
N ALA A 117 21.79 12.97 2.49
CA ALA A 117 22.96 13.86 2.47
C ALA A 117 23.97 13.45 1.37
N VAL A 118 24.22 12.15 1.20
CA VAL A 118 25.09 11.62 0.12
C VAL A 118 24.44 11.73 -1.27
N LEU A 119 23.13 11.48 -1.37
CA LEU A 119 22.35 11.69 -2.60
C LEU A 119 22.19 13.17 -2.88
N GLN A 120 22.08 14.07 -1.89
CA GLN A 120 22.13 15.52 -2.08
C GLN A 120 23.48 15.94 -2.67
N ASP A 121 24.57 15.30 -2.27
CA ASP A 121 25.89 15.49 -2.88
C ASP A 121 25.96 14.93 -4.32
N LEU A 122 25.21 13.86 -4.65
CA LEU A 122 25.05 13.39 -6.04
C LEU A 122 24.02 14.20 -6.87
N HIS A 123 23.04 14.85 -6.22
CA HIS A 123 22.02 15.68 -6.87
C HIS A 123 22.50 17.13 -7.04
N LYS A 124 23.66 17.49 -6.49
CA LYS A 124 24.47 18.65 -6.91
C LYS A 124 25.00 18.55 -8.34
N ASP A 125 24.67 17.49 -9.08
CA ASP A 125 24.90 17.37 -10.52
C ASP A 125 23.57 17.25 -11.31
N VAL A 126 22.40 17.31 -10.64
CA VAL A 126 21.10 17.32 -11.32
C VAL A 126 20.86 18.72 -11.86
N ILE A 127 21.14 18.86 -13.15
CA ILE A 127 20.82 20.04 -13.94
C ILE A 127 19.31 20.15 -13.94
N GLN A 128 18.81 21.22 -13.34
CA GLN A 128 17.40 21.58 -13.39
C GLN A 128 16.92 21.59 -14.85
N THR A 129 15.79 20.95 -15.12
CA THR A 129 15.32 20.81 -16.51
C THR A 129 14.94 22.19 -17.09
N PRO A 130 15.52 22.62 -18.24
CA PRO A 130 15.14 23.86 -18.90
C PRO A 130 13.75 23.74 -19.55
N GLY A 131 13.08 24.87 -19.78
CA GLY A 131 11.81 24.97 -20.52
C GLY A 131 10.54 25.01 -19.67
N TYR A 132 10.65 25.19 -18.35
CA TYR A 132 9.51 25.19 -17.42
C TYR A 132 9.44 26.44 -16.53
N PHE A 133 8.22 26.85 -16.19
CA PHE A 133 7.93 27.90 -15.22
C PHE A 133 8.00 27.36 -13.79
N ARG A 134 8.61 28.11 -12.87
CA ARG A 134 8.83 27.77 -11.45
C ARG A 134 8.38 28.92 -10.58
N THR A 135 7.48 28.67 -9.63
CA THR A 135 7.01 29.67 -8.67
C THR A 135 7.90 29.67 -7.43
N ALA A 136 8.49 30.80 -7.08
CA ALA A 136 9.19 31.03 -5.82
C ALA A 136 8.51 32.16 -5.04
N GLU A 137 8.94 32.39 -3.79
CA GLU A 137 8.35 33.42 -2.92
C GLU A 137 8.40 34.83 -3.53
N THR A 138 9.39 35.11 -4.40
CA THR A 138 9.58 36.42 -5.02
C THR A 138 8.85 36.58 -6.36
N GLY A 139 8.56 35.49 -7.08
CA GLY A 139 7.92 35.54 -8.39
C GLY A 139 7.98 34.22 -9.16
N VAL A 140 7.64 34.25 -10.45
CA VAL A 140 7.66 33.10 -11.37
C VAL A 140 8.88 33.18 -12.29
N TYR A 141 9.71 32.14 -12.29
CA TYR A 141 10.92 32.02 -13.12
C TYR A 141 10.70 31.02 -14.27
N TYR A 142 11.14 31.34 -15.48
CA TYR A 142 11.17 30.45 -16.64
C TYR A 142 12.61 30.28 -17.09
N TYR A 143 13.18 29.10 -16.93
CA TYR A 143 14.57 28.85 -17.30
C TYR A 143 14.66 28.40 -18.76
N THR A 144 15.29 29.20 -19.62
CA THR A 144 15.48 28.87 -21.05
C THR A 144 16.65 27.91 -21.26
N ALA A 145 17.71 28.04 -20.45
CA ALA A 145 18.89 27.18 -20.48
C ALA A 145 19.57 27.18 -19.11
N ILE A 146 20.05 26.01 -18.69
CA ILE A 146 20.82 25.83 -17.45
C ILE A 146 22.10 25.11 -17.84
N ASP A 147 23.24 25.77 -17.61
CA ASP A 147 24.56 25.22 -17.92
C ASP A 147 25.08 24.36 -16.75
N HIS A 148 26.06 23.50 -17.03
CA HIS A 148 26.72 22.61 -16.06
C HIS A 148 27.40 23.37 -14.89
N THR A 149 27.60 24.67 -15.03
CA THR A 149 28.16 25.58 -14.01
C THR A 149 27.09 26.23 -13.13
N TYR A 150 25.85 25.73 -13.11
CA TYR A 150 24.74 26.29 -12.34
C TYR A 150 24.37 27.74 -12.67
N THR A 151 24.72 28.15 -13.88
CA THR A 151 24.33 29.43 -14.46
C THR A 151 23.10 29.22 -15.31
N ALA A 152 22.03 29.94 -15.00
CA ALA A 152 20.80 29.86 -15.76
C ALA A 152 20.48 31.17 -16.47
N SER A 153 19.80 31.03 -17.60
CA SER A 153 19.19 32.14 -18.32
C SER A 153 17.70 31.92 -18.37
N GLY A 154 16.91 32.99 -18.37
CA GLY A 154 15.49 32.86 -18.27
C GLY A 154 14.71 34.16 -18.19
N VAL A 155 13.42 34.02 -17.94
CA VAL A 155 12.47 35.10 -17.76
C VAL A 155 11.92 35.03 -16.34
N TYR A 156 11.83 36.16 -15.64
CA TYR A 156 11.31 36.28 -14.30
C TYR A 156 10.12 37.24 -14.30
N GLN A 157 9.07 36.89 -13.55
CA GLN A 157 7.91 37.73 -13.31
C GLN A 157 7.69 37.88 -11.79
N PRO A 158 7.88 39.08 -11.20
CA PRO A 158 7.69 39.29 -9.78
C PRO A 158 6.20 39.14 -9.36
N LEU A 159 5.95 38.63 -8.15
CA LEU A 159 4.61 38.47 -7.56
C LEU A 159 4.00 39.80 -7.09
N TYR A 160 4.84 40.77 -6.74
CA TYR A 160 4.42 42.07 -6.24
C TYR A 160 4.87 43.19 -7.18
N GLN A 161 3.97 43.58 -8.08
CA GLN A 161 3.82 44.97 -8.50
C GLN A 161 2.48 45.14 -9.21
N GLN A 162 1.57 45.84 -8.52
CA GLN A 162 0.46 46.51 -9.18
C GLN A 162 1.06 47.47 -10.21
N GLU A 163 0.60 47.38 -11.46
CA GLU A 163 0.95 48.26 -12.57
C GLU A 163 2.32 48.04 -13.26
N MET A 164 2.58 46.81 -13.72
CA MET A 164 2.97 46.48 -15.11
C MET A 164 3.55 45.06 -15.14
N ARG A 165 3.13 44.27 -16.14
CA ARG A 165 3.69 42.93 -16.41
C ARG A 165 5.10 43.08 -16.98
N ILE A 166 6.07 43.43 -16.15
CA ILE A 166 7.48 43.51 -16.55
C ILE A 166 8.05 42.10 -16.44
N PHE A 167 8.28 41.47 -17.60
CA PHE A 167 9.07 40.26 -17.68
C PHE A 167 10.54 40.65 -17.68
N GLU A 168 11.26 40.33 -16.61
CA GLU A 168 12.70 40.58 -16.53
C GLU A 168 13.45 39.39 -17.12
N THR A 169 14.37 39.63 -18.04
CA THR A 169 15.25 38.56 -18.54
C THR A 169 16.53 38.53 -17.72
N PHE A 170 16.89 37.36 -17.21
CA PHE A 170 18.20 37.14 -16.58
C PHE A 170 19.06 36.27 -17.47
N LYS A 171 20.36 36.56 -17.51
CA LYS A 171 21.36 35.81 -18.26
C LYS A 171 22.53 35.50 -17.33
N HIS A 172 22.95 34.24 -17.32
CA HIS A 172 24.09 33.76 -16.54
C HIS A 172 24.00 34.12 -15.05
N SER A 173 22.78 34.08 -14.49
CA SER A 173 22.60 34.27 -13.06
C SER A 173 23.01 32.97 -12.35
N SER A 174 23.87 33.07 -11.36
CA SER A 174 24.25 31.94 -10.50
C SER A 174 23.04 31.58 -9.63
N LEU A 175 22.56 30.35 -9.75
CA LEU A 175 21.45 29.87 -8.94
C LEU A 175 21.95 29.47 -7.55
N ASN A 176 21.66 30.30 -6.54
CA ASN A 176 21.82 29.93 -5.14
C ASN A 176 20.54 29.24 -4.68
N PHE A 177 20.50 27.92 -4.78
CA PHE A 177 19.34 27.17 -4.32
C PHE A 177 19.32 27.09 -2.80
N ASN A 178 18.21 27.54 -2.20
CA ASN A 178 17.91 27.16 -0.82
C ASN A 178 17.55 25.67 -0.75
N GLN A 179 17.86 25.02 0.37
CA GLN A 179 17.69 23.57 0.60
C GLN A 179 16.25 23.05 0.40
N GLU A 180 15.26 23.95 0.39
CA GLU A 180 13.86 23.61 0.11
C GLU A 180 13.52 23.68 -1.39
N GLU A 181 14.22 24.51 -2.18
CA GLU A 181 14.01 24.71 -3.62
C GLU A 181 14.71 23.65 -4.49
N THR A 182 15.62 22.86 -3.92
CA THR A 182 16.20 21.69 -4.60
C THR A 182 15.28 20.47 -4.58
N LYS A 183 14.15 20.52 -3.86
CA LYS A 183 13.09 19.49 -3.93
C LYS A 183 12.23 19.60 -5.18
N THR A 184 12.27 20.71 -5.92
CA THR A 184 11.34 21.01 -7.02
C THR A 184 11.82 20.60 -8.41
N ASP A 185 12.77 19.68 -8.57
CA ASP A 185 12.90 18.89 -9.82
C ASP A 185 12.14 17.54 -9.74
N LEU A 186 11.24 17.42 -8.74
CA LEU A 186 10.14 16.44 -8.66
C LEU A 186 8.78 17.04 -9.13
N LEU A 187 8.78 18.23 -9.75
CA LEU A 187 7.55 18.92 -10.19
C LEU A 187 6.66 18.04 -11.08
N ILE A 188 7.24 17.19 -11.93
CA ILE A 188 6.47 16.30 -12.81
C ILE A 188 5.94 15.05 -12.06
N LYS A 189 6.57 14.62 -10.96
CA LYS A 189 6.11 13.44 -10.20
C LYS A 189 4.73 13.66 -9.57
N ASN A 190 4.46 14.88 -9.11
CA ASN A 190 3.17 15.24 -8.53
C ASN A 190 2.13 15.67 -9.59
N GLU A 191 2.57 16.10 -10.77
CA GLU A 191 1.72 16.51 -11.91
C GLU A 191 1.34 15.33 -12.83
N LEU A 192 2.05 14.20 -12.77
CA LEU A 192 1.65 12.95 -13.43
C LEU A 192 0.37 12.42 -12.78
N ALA A 193 -0.76 12.89 -13.28
CA ALA A 193 -2.06 12.35 -12.94
C ALA A 193 -2.08 10.87 -13.33
N MET A 194 -1.95 9.98 -12.33
CA MET A 194 -2.19 8.56 -12.55
C MET A 194 -3.62 8.39 -13.09
N PRO A 195 -3.82 7.52 -14.10
CA PRO A 195 -5.16 7.21 -14.57
C PRO A 195 -6.05 6.81 -13.39
N PHE A 196 -7.28 7.33 -13.36
CA PHE A 196 -8.19 7.19 -12.20
C PHE A 196 -8.31 5.75 -11.68
N TYR A 197 -8.35 4.78 -12.59
CA TYR A 197 -8.46 3.35 -12.28
C TYR A 197 -7.21 2.75 -11.62
N LEU A 198 -6.03 3.34 -11.82
CA LEU A 198 -4.79 2.97 -11.11
C LEU A 198 -4.62 3.77 -9.83
N SER A 199 -4.95 5.07 -9.85
CA SER A 199 -4.76 5.96 -8.70
C SER A 199 -5.60 5.53 -7.50
N LEU A 200 -6.85 5.10 -7.73
CA LEU A 200 -7.78 4.75 -6.66
C LEU A 200 -7.29 3.58 -5.79
N PRO A 201 -6.96 2.38 -6.32
CA PRO A 201 -6.46 1.28 -5.50
C PRO A 201 -5.08 1.57 -4.89
N ILE A 202 -4.19 2.26 -5.61
CA ILE A 202 -2.85 2.59 -5.12
C ILE A 202 -2.94 3.56 -3.94
N ASN A 203 -3.74 4.63 -4.06
CA ASN A 203 -3.93 5.59 -2.98
C ASN A 203 -4.62 4.97 -1.78
N ALA A 204 -5.60 4.09 -1.98
CA ALA A 204 -6.26 3.39 -0.89
C ALA A 204 -5.28 2.49 -0.12
N LEU A 205 -4.46 1.70 -0.82
CA LEU A 205 -3.44 0.86 -0.19
C LEU A 205 -2.36 1.69 0.52
N LYS A 206 -1.94 2.82 -0.08
CA LYS A 206 -0.96 3.73 0.53
C LYS A 206 -1.50 4.35 1.82
N GLN A 207 -2.70 4.92 1.78
CA GLN A 207 -3.34 5.49 2.98
C GLN A 207 -3.52 4.44 4.08
N MET A 208 -3.91 3.21 3.71
CA MET A 208 -4.01 2.12 4.66
C MET A 208 -2.63 1.76 5.24
N SER A 209 -1.59 1.65 4.42
CA SER A 209 -0.22 1.39 4.91
C SER A 209 0.28 2.49 5.84
N ASP A 210 0.04 3.76 5.51
CA ASP A 210 0.46 4.90 6.32
C ASP A 210 -0.28 4.92 7.66
N TYR A 211 -1.58 4.60 7.65
CA TYR A 211 -2.36 4.46 8.87
C TYR A 211 -1.85 3.31 9.76
N PHE A 212 -1.58 2.15 9.18
CA PHE A 212 -1.02 1.00 9.90
C PHE A 212 0.33 1.35 10.55
N TYR A 213 1.20 2.04 9.83
CA TYR A 213 2.49 2.49 10.34
C TYR A 213 2.32 3.49 11.49
N GLN A 214 1.43 4.47 11.36
CA GLN A 214 1.13 5.44 12.42
C GLN A 214 0.61 4.76 13.69
N VAL A 215 -0.28 3.77 13.55
CA VAL A 215 -0.83 3.06 14.71
C VAL A 215 0.21 2.14 15.34
N TYR A 216 1.07 1.49 14.55
CA TYR A 216 2.21 0.72 15.07
C TYR A 216 3.11 1.59 15.95
N ASN A 217 3.40 2.83 15.52
CA ASN A 217 4.21 3.78 16.29
C ASN A 217 3.53 4.27 17.59
N ARG A 218 2.20 4.17 17.71
CA ARG A 218 1.48 4.47 18.96
C ARG A 218 1.60 3.35 20.00
N GLY A 219 2.03 2.16 19.58
CA GLY A 219 2.27 1.01 20.44
C GLY A 219 1.65 -0.29 19.92
N TRP A 220 2.05 -1.39 20.55
CA TRP A 220 1.68 -2.74 20.12
C TRP A 220 0.19 -3.07 20.28
N LEU A 221 -0.45 -2.57 21.34
CA LEU A 221 -1.86 -2.88 21.60
C LEU A 221 -2.81 -2.26 20.56
N PRO A 222 -2.69 -0.97 20.20
CA PRO A 222 -3.41 -0.40 19.07
C PRO A 222 -3.18 -1.13 17.74
N TYR A 223 -1.95 -1.58 17.51
CA TYR A 223 -1.62 -2.36 16.33
C TYR A 223 -2.33 -3.71 16.31
N LEU A 224 -2.37 -4.44 17.43
CA LEU A 224 -3.10 -5.71 17.54
C LEU A 224 -4.60 -5.54 17.28
N CYS A 225 -5.20 -4.42 17.73
CA CYS A 225 -6.59 -4.11 17.42
C CYS A 225 -6.82 -3.96 15.90
N LEU A 226 -5.88 -3.35 15.16
CA LEU A 226 -5.92 -3.31 13.70
C LEU A 226 -5.59 -4.64 13.04
N ALA A 227 -4.71 -5.44 13.63
CA ALA A 227 -4.40 -6.78 13.16
C ALA A 227 -5.62 -7.73 13.20
N SER A 228 -6.75 -7.31 13.79
CA SER A 228 -8.04 -7.99 13.69
C SER A 228 -8.53 -8.17 12.25
N ILE A 229 -7.97 -7.47 11.24
CA ILE A 229 -8.23 -7.78 9.82
C ILE A 229 -7.89 -9.25 9.51
N ALA A 230 -6.86 -9.81 10.16
CA ALA A 230 -6.53 -11.22 10.04
C ALA A 230 -7.71 -12.13 10.41
N LEU A 231 -8.52 -11.73 11.40
CA LEU A 231 -9.73 -12.44 11.80
C LEU A 231 -10.80 -12.38 10.69
N ALA A 232 -11.04 -11.21 10.12
CA ALA A 232 -12.00 -11.06 9.03
C ALA A 232 -11.60 -11.88 7.78
N LEU A 233 -10.30 -12.02 7.51
CA LEU A 233 -9.82 -12.87 6.42
C LEU A 233 -10.17 -14.36 6.60
N PHE A 234 -10.45 -14.84 7.82
CA PHE A 234 -10.97 -16.20 8.01
C PHE A 234 -12.40 -16.40 7.50
N ALA A 235 -13.16 -15.33 7.23
CA ALA A 235 -14.44 -15.43 6.54
C ALA A 235 -14.29 -16.15 5.18
N LEU A 236 -13.13 -16.01 4.52
CA LEU A 236 -12.81 -16.66 3.24
C LEU A 236 -12.92 -18.18 3.33
N TRP A 237 -12.56 -18.77 4.47
CA TRP A 237 -12.71 -20.20 4.69
C TRP A 237 -14.19 -20.62 4.64
N GLY A 238 -15.09 -19.86 5.27
CA GLY A 238 -16.52 -20.11 5.22
C GLY A 238 -17.07 -20.04 3.80
N ILE A 239 -16.64 -19.05 3.02
CA ILE A 239 -17.06 -18.84 1.63
C ILE A 239 -16.66 -20.01 0.72
N SER A 240 -15.57 -20.71 1.03
CA SER A 240 -15.14 -21.89 0.25
C SER A 240 -16.21 -22.99 0.17
N PHE A 241 -17.12 -23.05 1.14
CA PHE A 241 -18.21 -24.03 1.18
C PHE A 241 -19.47 -23.62 0.41
N VAL A 242 -19.56 -22.35 -0.01
CA VAL A 242 -20.76 -21.81 -0.68
C VAL A 242 -20.96 -22.45 -2.06
N SER A 243 -19.88 -22.54 -2.85
CA SER A 243 -19.92 -23.14 -4.18
C SER A 243 -19.15 -24.46 -4.25
N SER A 244 -19.58 -25.33 -5.16
CA SER A 244 -18.99 -26.65 -5.43
C SER A 244 -18.19 -26.59 -6.71
N TRP A 245 -18.35 -25.49 -7.44
CA TRP A 245 -17.61 -25.17 -8.64
C TRP A 245 -16.35 -24.42 -8.18
N PRO A 246 -15.16 -25.02 -8.34
CA PRO A 246 -13.94 -24.43 -7.82
C PRO A 246 -13.69 -23.02 -8.35
N LEU A 247 -14.02 -22.77 -9.63
CA LEU A 247 -13.87 -21.44 -10.25
C LEU A 247 -14.75 -20.38 -9.57
N LEU A 248 -16.01 -20.72 -9.27
CA LEU A 248 -16.92 -19.80 -8.59
C LEU A 248 -16.49 -19.59 -7.13
N SER A 249 -16.00 -20.62 -6.43
CA SER A 249 -15.44 -20.48 -5.09
C SER A 249 -14.20 -19.57 -5.06
N VAL A 250 -13.30 -19.70 -6.03
CA VAL A 250 -12.13 -18.80 -6.17
C VAL A 250 -12.58 -17.37 -6.44
N PHE A 251 -13.53 -17.15 -7.35
CA PHE A 251 -14.07 -15.83 -7.64
C PHE A 251 -14.71 -15.18 -6.40
N LEU A 252 -15.55 -15.92 -5.68
CA LEU A 252 -16.16 -15.44 -4.43
C LEU A 252 -15.11 -15.14 -3.35
N MET A 253 -14.06 -15.97 -3.22
CA MET A 253 -12.95 -15.68 -2.30
C MET A 253 -12.23 -14.38 -2.65
N ILE A 254 -11.95 -14.11 -3.94
CA ILE A 254 -11.33 -12.86 -4.36
C ILE A 254 -12.24 -11.68 -4.03
N LEU A 255 -13.53 -11.77 -4.37
CA LEU A 255 -14.50 -10.71 -4.06
C LEU A 255 -14.61 -10.43 -2.56
N SER A 256 -14.67 -11.47 -1.74
CA SER A 256 -14.75 -11.31 -0.29
C SER A 256 -13.44 -10.80 0.31
N PHE A 257 -12.29 -11.18 -0.25
CA PHE A 257 -10.99 -10.64 0.16
C PHE A 257 -10.92 -9.13 -0.12
N VAL A 258 -11.29 -8.71 -1.33
CA VAL A 258 -11.39 -7.28 -1.69
C VAL A 258 -12.42 -6.58 -0.81
N GLY A 259 -13.55 -7.23 -0.52
CA GLY A 259 -14.60 -6.70 0.35
C GLY A 259 -14.12 -6.45 1.79
N VAL A 260 -13.36 -7.38 2.37
CA VAL A 260 -12.75 -7.23 3.70
C VAL A 260 -11.77 -6.06 3.72
N LEU A 261 -10.90 -5.96 2.71
CA LEU A 261 -9.95 -4.84 2.59
C LEU A 261 -10.67 -3.50 2.41
N ALA A 262 -11.68 -3.45 1.53
CA ALA A 262 -12.48 -2.25 1.29
C ALA A 262 -13.24 -1.82 2.55
N ALA A 263 -13.90 -2.75 3.25
CA ALA A 263 -14.61 -2.44 4.49
C ALA A 263 -13.68 -1.85 5.54
N ASN A 264 -12.48 -2.41 5.70
CA ASN A 264 -11.48 -1.88 6.62
C ASN A 264 -10.92 -0.53 6.16
N TYR A 265 -10.69 -0.33 4.87
CA TYR A 265 -10.29 0.96 4.32
C TYR A 265 -11.35 2.05 4.63
N PHE A 266 -12.62 1.78 4.35
CA PHE A 266 -13.70 2.72 4.65
C PHE A 266 -13.86 2.98 6.15
N ALA A 267 -13.68 1.95 6.98
CA ALA A 267 -13.74 2.07 8.43
C ALA A 267 -12.58 2.87 9.04
N LEU A 268 -11.37 2.72 8.51
CA LEU A 268 -10.14 3.26 9.10
C LEU A 268 -9.73 4.60 8.48
N CYS A 269 -9.76 4.70 7.16
CA CYS A 269 -9.15 5.81 6.41
C CYS A 269 -10.17 6.84 5.90
N THR A 270 -11.48 6.56 5.98
CA THR A 270 -12.52 7.46 5.46
C THR A 270 -13.51 7.89 6.54
N GLN A 271 -14.24 8.98 6.28
CA GLN A 271 -15.31 9.47 7.16
C GLN A 271 -16.65 8.74 6.98
N LEU A 272 -16.73 7.77 6.07
CA LEU A 272 -17.99 7.11 5.71
C LEU A 272 -18.63 6.36 6.89
N MET A 273 -17.80 5.82 7.80
CA MET A 273 -18.24 5.15 9.03
C MET A 273 -18.26 6.07 10.25
N MET A 274 -18.09 7.39 10.08
CA MET A 274 -18.10 8.35 11.18
C MET A 274 -19.42 8.35 11.96
N PRO A 275 -20.62 8.27 11.33
CA PRO A 275 -21.87 8.19 12.09
C PRO A 275 -21.93 6.99 13.05
N ALA A 276 -21.45 5.83 12.60
CA ALA A 276 -21.41 4.62 13.44
C ALA A 276 -20.40 4.77 14.59
N LYS A 277 -19.23 5.40 14.35
CA LYS A 277 -18.26 5.72 15.39
C LYS A 277 -18.79 6.74 16.41
N MET A 278 -19.52 7.75 15.94
CA MET A 278 -20.14 8.75 16.82
C MET A 278 -21.19 8.11 17.72
N PHE A 279 -22.05 7.24 17.19
CA PHE A 279 -23.00 6.46 17.99
C PHE A 279 -22.28 5.63 19.06
N MET A 280 -21.18 4.94 18.72
CA MET A 280 -20.40 4.21 19.72
C MET A 280 -19.74 5.11 20.77
N SER A 281 -19.36 6.34 20.40
CA SER A 281 -18.76 7.29 21.33
C SER A 281 -19.71 7.84 22.38
N GLU A 282 -21.02 7.62 22.21
CA GLU A 282 -22.01 7.89 23.27
C GLU A 282 -21.85 6.93 24.47
N TRP A 283 -21.26 5.75 24.23
CA TRP A 283 -21.11 4.68 25.23
C TRP A 283 -19.66 4.45 25.67
N LEU A 284 -18.68 4.91 24.88
CA LEU A 284 -17.24 4.67 25.05
C LEU A 284 -16.46 5.95 24.83
N SER A 285 -15.28 6.09 25.47
CA SER A 285 -14.38 7.19 25.18
C SER A 285 -13.93 7.17 23.70
N ALA A 286 -13.77 8.35 23.10
CA ALA A 286 -13.42 8.50 21.68
C ALA A 286 -12.14 7.72 21.28
N ASP A 287 -11.16 7.69 22.17
CA ASP A 287 -9.91 6.93 21.95
C ASP A 287 -10.17 5.41 21.93
N SER A 288 -11.02 4.92 22.84
CA SER A 288 -11.42 3.51 22.88
C SER A 288 -12.24 3.11 21.66
N VAL A 289 -13.09 4.00 21.13
CA VAL A 289 -13.89 3.73 19.92
C VAL A 289 -12.99 3.48 18.71
N ASN A 290 -11.94 4.29 18.53
CA ASN A 290 -11.01 4.10 17.41
C ASN A 290 -10.25 2.77 17.47
N LEU A 291 -10.03 2.22 18.66
CA LEU A 291 -9.38 0.93 18.88
C LEU A 291 -10.34 -0.25 18.74
N ILE A 292 -11.55 -0.13 19.29
CA ILE A 292 -12.52 -1.23 19.39
C ILE A 292 -13.32 -1.40 18.10
N PHE A 293 -13.63 -0.31 17.39
CA PHE A 293 -14.45 -0.34 16.18
C PHE A 293 -13.92 -1.30 15.09
N PRO A 294 -12.61 -1.30 14.76
CA PRO A 294 -12.05 -2.24 13.78
C PRO A 294 -12.23 -3.70 14.22
N VAL A 295 -12.07 -3.98 15.51
CA VAL A 295 -12.23 -5.33 16.07
C VAL A 295 -13.67 -5.80 15.93
N ILE A 296 -14.65 -4.95 16.28
CA ILE A 296 -16.08 -5.27 16.15
C ILE A 296 -16.44 -5.51 14.69
N LEU A 297 -16.02 -4.61 13.78
CA LEU A 297 -16.27 -4.75 12.35
C LEU A 297 -15.72 -6.07 11.81
N ASN A 298 -14.46 -6.37 12.11
CA ASN A 298 -13.80 -7.58 11.62
C ASN A 298 -14.39 -8.86 12.22
N PHE A 299 -14.82 -8.81 13.49
CA PHE A 299 -15.56 -9.90 14.12
C PHE A 299 -16.92 -10.14 13.47
N LEU A 300 -17.66 -9.08 13.14
CA LEU A 300 -18.94 -9.18 12.42
C LEU A 300 -18.74 -9.78 11.02
N LEU A 301 -17.71 -9.35 10.29
CA LEU A 301 -17.37 -9.92 8.97
C LEU A 301 -17.04 -11.41 9.06
N LEU A 302 -16.25 -11.81 10.07
CA LEU A 302 -15.95 -13.21 10.36
C LEU A 302 -17.23 -14.01 10.65
N LEU A 303 -18.10 -13.48 11.50
CA LEU A 303 -19.35 -14.13 11.90
C LEU A 303 -20.25 -14.34 10.69
N VAL A 304 -20.48 -13.29 9.89
CA VAL A 304 -21.31 -13.36 8.69
C VAL A 304 -20.75 -14.40 7.71
N GLY A 305 -19.45 -14.36 7.41
CA GLY A 305 -18.82 -15.34 6.51
C GLY A 305 -18.89 -16.77 7.02
N SER A 306 -18.70 -16.97 8.33
CA SER A 306 -18.74 -18.29 8.97
C SER A 306 -20.16 -18.86 8.99
N VAL A 307 -21.17 -18.05 9.31
CA VAL A 307 -22.57 -18.47 9.33
C VAL A 307 -23.05 -18.82 7.92
N ILE A 308 -22.75 -17.98 6.92
CA ILE A 308 -23.07 -18.27 5.51
C ILE A 308 -22.43 -19.59 5.07
N GLY A 309 -21.14 -19.79 5.39
CA GLY A 309 -20.42 -21.01 5.09
C GLY A 309 -21.03 -22.26 5.75
N LEU A 310 -21.44 -22.13 7.02
CA LEU A 310 -22.05 -23.22 7.78
C LEU A 310 -23.44 -23.59 7.21
N ILE A 311 -24.28 -22.60 6.90
CA ILE A 311 -25.59 -22.83 6.26
C ILE A 311 -25.39 -23.54 4.91
N ALA A 312 -24.46 -23.04 4.08
CA ALA A 312 -24.17 -23.66 2.79
C ALA A 312 -23.67 -25.11 2.93
N HIS A 313 -22.80 -25.38 3.91
CA HIS A 313 -22.31 -26.71 4.20
C HIS A 313 -23.45 -27.67 4.60
N LEU A 314 -24.34 -27.24 5.50
CA LEU A 314 -25.49 -28.05 5.95
C LEU A 314 -26.47 -28.33 4.81
N LEU A 315 -26.79 -27.33 3.98
CA LEU A 315 -27.68 -27.50 2.82
C LEU A 315 -27.13 -28.51 1.81
N ARG A 316 -25.81 -28.52 1.59
CA ARG A 316 -25.15 -29.48 0.71
C ARG A 316 -25.18 -30.90 1.26
N LYS A 317 -24.86 -31.04 2.54
CA LYS A 317 -24.92 -32.33 3.21
C LYS A 317 -26.33 -32.92 3.07
N LYS A 318 -27.37 -32.13 3.32
CA LYS A 318 -28.77 -32.55 3.13
C LYS A 318 -29.08 -32.95 1.67
N ARG A 319 -28.60 -32.19 0.67
CA ARG A 319 -28.83 -32.50 -0.75
C ARG A 319 -28.18 -33.82 -1.18
N ASN A 320 -26.98 -34.12 -0.67
CA ASN A 320 -26.28 -35.36 -0.99
C ASN A 320 -26.95 -36.57 -0.31
N PHE A 321 -27.41 -36.43 0.94
CA PHE A 321 -28.18 -37.49 1.61
C PHE A 321 -29.55 -37.77 0.97
N GLY A 322 -30.19 -36.76 0.36
CA GLY A 322 -31.46 -36.94 -0.35
C GLY A 322 -31.33 -37.48 -1.78
N ALA A 323 -30.12 -37.62 -2.31
CA ALA A 323 -29.85 -38.17 -3.65
C ALA A 323 -29.44 -39.66 -3.62
N GLU A 324 -29.30 -40.24 -2.43
CA GLU A 324 -28.99 -41.66 -2.20
C GLU A 324 -30.24 -42.48 -1.78
N LEU A 325 -31.44 -41.90 -1.84
CA LEU A 325 -32.76 -42.54 -1.62
C LEU A 325 -33.55 -42.56 -2.93
#